data_AF-A0A521F4W5-F1
#
_entry.id   AF-A0A521F4W5-F1
#
_cell.length_a   1.000
_cell.length_b   1.000
_cell.length_c   1.000
_cell.angle_alpha   90.00
_cell.angle_beta   90.00
_cell.angle_gamma   90.00
#
_symmetry.space_group_name_H-M   'P 1'
#
loop_
_entity.id
_entity.type
_entity.pdbx_description
1 polymer ?
#
loop_
_entity_poly.entity_id
_entity_poly.type
_entity_poly.pdbx_seq_one_letter_code
_entity_poly.pdbx_strand_id
1 'polypeptide(L)'
;MTADLTADPLSYAAALLDAVGADRVQVPAEIALHCLYAAELLERAGAQPTPTELIDGDPRITVRVAMAALADLDEDAFAAPPVLDAARAARQALRRLG
;
A
#
# COMPACT_ATOMS: atom_id res chain seq x y z
N MET A 1 6.17 10.50 24.42
CA MET A 1 5.68 10.71 23.04
C MET A 1 5.11 9.38 22.59
N THR A 2 3.82 9.16 22.89
CA THR A 2 3.09 7.93 22.58
C THR A 2 2.69 8.00 21.11
N ALA A 3 3.31 7.18 20.26
CA ALA A 3 2.79 6.96 18.91
C ALA A 3 1.36 6.46 19.05
N ASP A 4 0.40 7.15 18.44
CA ASP A 4 -0.98 6.71 18.39
C ASP A 4 -1.02 5.40 17.60
N LEU A 5 -1.11 4.28 18.32
CA LEU A 5 -1.08 2.91 17.80
C LEU A 5 -2.46 2.45 17.29
N THR A 6 -3.20 3.37 16.69
CA THR A 6 -4.17 3.03 15.66
C THR A 6 -3.72 3.75 14.40
N ALA A 7 -2.59 3.31 13.85
CA ALA A 7 -2.19 3.75 12.51
C ALA A 7 -3.38 3.45 11.60
N ASP A 8 -3.98 4.51 11.04
CA ASP A 8 -5.08 4.38 10.09
C ASP A 8 -4.68 3.35 9.02
N PRO A 9 -5.37 2.19 8.94
CA PRO A 9 -4.96 1.12 8.04
C PRO A 9 -4.91 1.57 6.58
N LEU A 10 -5.74 2.56 6.21
CA LEU A 10 -5.76 3.15 4.88
C LEU A 10 -4.47 3.93 4.59
N SER A 11 -4.11 4.86 5.48
CA SER A 11 -2.86 5.63 5.41
C SER A 11 -1.62 4.74 5.49
N TYR A 12 -1.65 3.71 6.33
CA TYR A 12 -0.54 2.76 6.44
C TYR A 12 -0.34 1.94 5.18
N ALA A 13 -1.43 1.42 4.58
CA ALA A 13 -1.35 0.71 3.31
C ALA A 13 -0.81 1.60 2.16
N ALA A 14 -1.26 2.86 2.10
CA ALA A 14 -0.78 3.83 1.14
C ALA A 14 0.73 4.08 1.28
N ALA A 15 1.20 4.30 2.51
CA ALA A 15 2.62 4.54 2.79
C ALA A 15 3.51 3.36 2.37
N LEU A 16 3.09 2.13 2.64
CA LEU A 16 3.82 0.93 2.25
C LEU A 16 3.87 0.75 0.73
N LEU A 17 2.76 1.02 0.03
CA LEU A 17 2.71 0.94 -1.43
C LEU A 17 3.55 2.02 -2.10
N ASP A 18 3.57 3.24 -1.55
CA ASP A 18 4.44 4.33 -1.99
C ASP A 18 5.92 3.97 -1.81
N ALA A 19 6.30 3.43 -0.64
CA ALA A 19 7.66 2.97 -0.38
C ALA A 19 8.14 1.90 -1.38
N VAL A 20 7.27 0.95 -1.72
CA VAL A 20 7.54 -0.07 -2.77
C VAL A 20 7.67 0.59 -4.14
N GLY A 21 6.80 1.53 -4.47
CA GLY A 21 6.84 2.29 -5.71
C GLY A 21 8.09 3.17 -5.88
N ALA A 22 8.65 3.63 -4.76
CA ALA A 22 9.85 4.45 -4.73
C ALA A 22 11.15 3.65 -4.88
N ASP A 23 11.15 2.35 -4.56
CA ASP A 23 12.35 1.49 -4.68
C ASP A 23 12.65 1.11 -6.14
N ARG A 24 13.52 1.90 -6.77
CA ARG A 24 13.99 1.67 -8.16
C ARG A 24 15.11 0.63 -8.27
N VAL A 25 15.60 0.11 -7.16
CA VAL A 25 16.70 -0.87 -7.13
C VAL A 25 16.14 -2.28 -7.20
N GLN A 26 15.13 -2.58 -6.37
CA GLN A 26 14.56 -3.91 -6.24
C GLN A 26 13.29 -4.09 -7.08
N VAL A 27 12.56 -3.02 -7.38
CA VAL A 27 11.25 -3.10 -8.05
C VAL A 27 11.35 -2.66 -9.52
N PRO A 28 11.04 -3.54 -10.48
CA PRO A 28 10.93 -3.18 -11.89
C PRO A 28 9.93 -2.04 -12.10
N ALA A 29 10.24 -1.11 -13.01
CA ALA A 29 9.47 0.12 -13.22
C ALA A 29 7.97 -0.09 -13.45
N GLU A 30 7.57 -1.16 -14.16
CA GLU A 30 6.15 -1.48 -14.37
C GLU A 30 5.46 -1.86 -13.06
N ILE A 31 6.12 -2.62 -12.18
CA ILE A 31 5.58 -3.00 -10.87
C ILE A 31 5.52 -1.79 -9.95
N ALA A 32 6.57 -0.97 -9.95
CA ALA A 32 6.61 0.28 -9.18
C ALA A 32 5.44 1.20 -9.54
N LEU A 33 5.12 1.32 -10.84
CA LEU A 33 3.98 2.11 -11.29
C LEU A 33 2.64 1.60 -10.75
N HIS A 34 2.43 0.28 -10.69
CA HIS A 34 1.21 -0.29 -10.08
C HIS A 34 1.12 0.03 -8.59
N CYS A 35 2.23 -0.02 -7.87
CA CYS A 35 2.26 0.32 -6.45
C CYS A 35 2.00 1.82 -6.20
N LEU A 36 2.62 2.71 -6.97
CA LEU A 36 2.35 4.16 -6.90
C LEU A 36 0.90 4.49 -7.26
N TYR A 37 0.36 3.83 -8.29
CA TYR A 37 -1.04 4.00 -8.67
C TYR A 37 -1.99 3.54 -7.56
N ALA A 38 -1.68 2.43 -6.89
CA ALA A 38 -2.45 1.96 -5.75
C ALA A 38 -2.38 2.96 -4.57
N ALA A 39 -1.20 3.50 -4.25
CA ALA A 39 -1.05 4.52 -3.21
C ALA A 39 -1.89 5.78 -3.51
N GLU A 40 -1.82 6.30 -4.73
CA GLU A 40 -2.61 7.46 -5.18
C GLU A 40 -4.12 7.20 -5.07
N LEU A 41 -4.59 6.00 -5.39
CA LEU A 41 -6.00 5.63 -5.21
C LEU A 41 -6.42 5.68 -3.74
N LEU A 42 -5.56 5.24 -2.82
CA LEU A 42 -5.82 5.30 -1.38
C LEU A 42 -5.81 6.74 -0.87
N GLU A 43 -4.90 7.59 -1.34
CA GLU A 43 -4.92 9.04 -1.03
C GLU A 43 -6.24 9.70 -1.47
N ARG A 44 -6.73 9.35 -2.66
CA ARG A 44 -8.06 9.80 -3.13
C ARG A 44 -9.21 9.25 -2.30
N ALA A 45 -9.01 8.14 -1.59
CA ALA A 45 -9.96 7.60 -0.62
C ALA A 45 -9.84 8.25 0.77
N GLY A 46 -8.90 9.19 0.94
CA GLY A 46 -8.69 9.93 2.19
C GLY A 46 -7.44 9.52 2.97
N ALA A 47 -6.60 8.63 2.44
CA ALA A 47 -5.33 8.28 3.07
C ALA A 47 -4.42 9.51 3.18
N GLN A 48 -3.65 9.57 4.27
CA GLN A 48 -2.60 10.56 4.50
C GLN A 48 -1.29 9.82 4.79
N PRO A 49 -0.67 9.20 3.77
CA PRO A 49 0.53 8.40 3.98
C PRO A 49 1.69 9.27 4.48
N THR A 50 2.35 8.78 5.52
CA THR A 50 3.64 9.33 5.95
C THR A 50 4.76 8.49 5.34
N PRO A 51 5.87 9.11 4.89
CA PRO A 51 7.01 8.36 4.35
C PRO A 51 7.45 7.23 5.30
N THR A 52 7.63 6.03 4.74
CA THR A 52 8.06 4.84 5.47
C THR A 52 9.10 4.09 4.67
N GLU A 53 9.84 3.22 5.36
CA GLU A 53 10.76 2.27 4.73
C GLU A 53 10.04 0.96 4.37
N LEU A 54 10.68 0.17 3.51
CA LEU A 54 10.27 -1.20 3.24
C LEU A 54 10.40 -2.05 4.51
N ILE A 55 9.43 -2.92 4.74
CA ILE A 55 9.46 -3.88 5.84
C ILE A 55 10.54 -4.92 5.55
N ASP A 56 11.51 -5.03 6.46
CA ASP A 56 12.70 -5.88 6.32
C ASP A 56 13.50 -5.63 5.03
N GLY A 57 13.35 -4.46 4.40
CA GLY A 57 13.92 -4.16 3.09
C GLY A 57 13.29 -4.94 1.92
N ASP A 58 12.20 -5.69 2.15
CA ASP A 58 11.60 -6.60 1.17
C ASP A 58 10.30 -6.01 0.57
N PRO A 59 10.28 -5.67 -0.73
CA PRO A 59 9.09 -5.17 -1.41
C PRO A 59 7.89 -6.12 -1.33
N ARG A 60 8.12 -7.43 -1.35
CA ARG A 60 7.07 -8.46 -1.34
C ARG A 60 6.39 -8.56 0.01
N ILE A 61 7.17 -8.57 1.09
CA ILE A 61 6.63 -8.54 2.45
C ILE A 61 5.85 -7.24 2.64
N THR A 62 6.41 -6.12 2.19
CA THR A 62 5.79 -4.80 2.28
C THR A 62 4.42 -4.75 1.59
N VAL A 63 4.30 -5.24 0.34
CA VAL A 63 2.99 -5.30 -0.36
C VAL A 63 2.00 -6.23 0.36
N ARG A 64 2.47 -7.36 0.92
CA ARG A 64 1.58 -8.26 1.69
C ARG A 64 1.03 -7.60 2.93
N VAL A 65 1.86 -6.84 3.65
CA VAL A 65 1.44 -6.11 4.84
C VAL A 65 0.48 -4.98 4.46
N ALA A 66 0.72 -4.27 3.36
CA ALA A 66 -0.23 -3.28 2.84
C ALA A 66 -1.60 -3.91 2.56
N MET A 67 -1.64 -5.08 1.90
CA MET A 67 -2.89 -5.79 1.65
C MET A 67 -3.57 -6.29 2.93
N ALA A 68 -2.81 -6.66 3.96
CA ALA A 68 -3.35 -7.03 5.26
C ALA A 68 -3.97 -5.81 5.97
N ALA A 69 -3.31 -4.66 5.94
CA ALA A 69 -3.85 -3.40 6.47
C ALA A 69 -5.17 -3.01 5.77
N LEU A 70 -5.27 -3.18 4.45
CA LEU A 70 -6.54 -2.98 3.74
C LEU A 70 -7.63 -3.96 4.20
N ALA A 71 -7.28 -5.19 4.58
CA ALA A 71 -8.24 -6.17 5.07
C ALA A 71 -8.72 -5.89 6.51
N ASP A 72 -8.01 -5.03 7.25
CA ASP A 72 -8.40 -4.58 8.59
C ASP A 72 -9.37 -3.40 8.57
N LEU A 73 -9.66 -2.83 7.38
CA LEU A 73 -10.70 -1.81 7.21
C LEU A 73 -12.09 -2.38 7.49
N ASP A 74 -13.02 -1.53 7.91
CA ASP A 74 -14.43 -1.90 7.95
C ASP A 74 -14.98 -2.15 6.54
N GLU A 75 -16.10 -2.87 6.47
CA GLU A 75 -16.67 -3.34 5.20
C GLU A 75 -17.02 -2.18 4.26
N ASP A 76 -17.56 -1.08 4.78
CA ASP A 76 -17.96 0.07 3.97
C ASP A 76 -16.73 0.81 3.42
N ALA A 77 -15.71 1.02 4.25
CA ALA A 77 -14.44 1.61 3.83
C ALA A 77 -13.71 0.74 2.80
N PHE A 78 -13.67 -0.59 3.00
CA PHE A 78 -13.06 -1.51 2.05
C PHE A 78 -13.84 -1.59 0.72
N ALA A 79 -15.17 -1.50 0.77
CA ALA A 79 -16.03 -1.56 -0.41
C ALA A 79 -15.98 -0.28 -1.27
N ALA A 80 -15.33 0.79 -0.79
CA ALA A 80 -15.14 2.01 -1.56
C ALA A 80 -14.40 1.69 -2.89
N PRO A 81 -14.92 2.13 -4.05
CA PRO A 81 -14.30 1.87 -5.35
C PRO A 81 -12.79 2.15 -5.44
N PRO A 82 -12.26 3.30 -4.95
CA PRO A 82 -10.82 3.55 -5.00
C PRO A 82 -10.00 2.54 -4.20
N VAL A 83 -10.53 2.06 -3.05
CA VAL A 83 -9.85 1.07 -2.20
C VAL A 83 -9.82 -0.30 -2.88
N LEU A 84 -10.93 -0.71 -3.50
CA LEU A 84 -11.00 -1.96 -4.26
C LEU A 84 -10.03 -1.96 -5.46
N ASP A 85 -9.95 -0.85 -6.18
CA ASP A 85 -9.04 -0.72 -7.32
C ASP A 85 -7.57 -0.69 -6.87
N ALA A 86 -7.26 -0.03 -5.74
CA ALA A 86 -5.94 -0.08 -5.13
C ALA A 86 -5.56 -1.52 -4.72
N ALA A 87 -6.47 -2.24 -4.06
CA ALA A 87 -6.24 -3.63 -3.65
C ALA A 87 -5.99 -4.56 -4.86
N ARG A 88 -6.69 -4.33 -5.99
CA ARG A 88 -6.47 -5.07 -7.24
C ARG A 88 -5.09 -4.78 -7.83
N ALA A 89 -4.70 -3.50 -7.89
CA ALA A 89 -3.38 -3.09 -8.38
C ALA A 89 -2.25 -3.65 -7.51
N ALA A 90 -2.37 -3.56 -6.18
CA ALA A 90 -1.43 -4.15 -5.23
C ALA A 90 -1.32 -5.68 -5.40
N ARG A 91 -2.45 -6.38 -5.59
CA ARG A 91 -2.45 -7.82 -5.86
C ARG A 91 -1.76 -8.18 -7.18
N GLN A 92 -1.94 -7.37 -8.21
CA GLN A 92 -1.26 -7.55 -9.49
C GLN A 92 0.25 -7.34 -9.36
N ALA A 93 0.68 -6.30 -8.62
CA ALA A 93 2.08 -6.06 -8.30
C ALA A 93 2.69 -7.25 -7.54
N LEU A 94 2.02 -7.73 -6.48
CA LEU A 94 2.47 -8.88 -5.69
C LEU A 94 2.67 -10.15 -6.53
N ARG A 95 1.74 -10.45 -7.45
CA ARG A 95 1.86 -11.60 -8.36
C ARG A 95 3.05 -11.51 -9.30
N ARG A 96 3.49 -10.29 -9.64
CA ARG A 96 4.59 -10.03 -10.57
C ARG A 96 5.95 -9.94 -9.87
N LEU A 97 5.97 -9.67 -8.57
CA LEU A 97 7.17 -9.73 -7.73
C LEU A 97 7.68 -11.17 -7.49
N GLY A 98 6.87 -12.19 -7.78
CA GLY A 98 7.22 -13.62 -7.70
C GLY A 98 6.59 -14.32 -6.52
#